data_AF-A0A3B9HSG1-F1
#
_entry.id   AF-A0A3B9HSG1-F1
#
_cell.length_a   1.000
_cell.length_b   1.000
_cell.length_c   1.000
_cell.angle_alpha   90.00
_cell.angle_beta   90.00
_cell.angle_gamma   90.00
#
_symmetry.space_group_name_H-M   'P 1'
#
loop_
_entity.id
_entity.type
_entity.pdbx_description
1 polymer ?
#
loop_
_entity_poly.entity_id
_entity_poly.type
_entity_poly.pdbx_seq_one_letter_code
_entity_poly.pdbx_strand_id
1 'polypeptide(L)'
;MPDRARIKKIVTNLLLVFVLVTIGFSLGKHSVLRRMAAGAATVSASKSSLIDDKKAVKVFYMHSTFRCITCSSAEALALELVDREFAEARKNQTLLWEDVNFQENAALAKKFDVLATCMVVASIESGQIVDFLRLDDVLTLSEKPEEFNDYVRSALNNALSKIAGE
;
A
#
# COMPACT_ATOMS: atom_id res chain seq x y z
N MET A 1 -1.67 -8.64 -57.52
CA MET A 1 -1.20 -7.74 -56.44
C MET A 1 -2.42 -7.12 -55.77
N PRO A 2 -2.67 -7.32 -54.47
CA PRO A 2 -3.83 -6.73 -53.80
C PRO A 2 -3.70 -5.20 -53.72
N ASP A 3 -4.78 -4.52 -54.05
CA ASP A 3 -4.88 -3.05 -54.11
C ASP A 3 -4.59 -2.42 -52.73
N ARG A 4 -3.60 -1.52 -52.66
CA ARG A 4 -3.17 -0.82 -51.43
C ARG A 4 -4.34 -0.12 -50.72
N ALA A 5 -5.33 0.36 -51.46
CA ALA A 5 -6.52 1.00 -50.88
C ALA A 5 -7.45 -0.02 -50.21
N ARG A 6 -7.57 -1.23 -50.76
CA ARG A 6 -8.30 -2.33 -50.12
C ARG A 6 -7.59 -2.82 -48.86
N ILE A 7 -6.26 -2.93 -48.90
CA ILE A 7 -5.46 -3.35 -47.73
C ILE A 7 -5.63 -2.35 -46.58
N LYS A 8 -5.55 -1.04 -46.85
CA LYS A 8 -5.76 -0.01 -45.82
C LYS A 8 -7.16 -0.12 -45.19
N LYS A 9 -8.21 -0.30 -45.99
CA LYS A 9 -9.58 -0.49 -45.48
C LYS A 9 -9.72 -1.75 -44.62
N ILE A 10 -9.10 -2.86 -45.01
CA ILE A 10 -9.12 -4.11 -44.24
C ILE A 10 -8.42 -3.91 -42.89
N VAL A 11 -7.23 -3.28 -42.87
CA VAL A 11 -6.49 -3.00 -41.63
C VAL A 11 -7.25 -2.04 -40.72
N THR A 12 -7.82 -0.96 -41.26
CA THR A 12 -8.63 -0.02 -40.47
C THR A 12 -9.84 -0.70 -39.85
N ASN A 13 -10.57 -1.52 -40.62
CA ASN A 13 -11.72 -2.26 -40.07
C ASN A 13 -11.29 -3.26 -39.00
N LEU A 14 -10.15 -3.94 -39.18
CA LEU A 14 -9.64 -4.90 -38.19
C LEU A 14 -9.22 -4.20 -36.89
N LEU A 15 -8.58 -3.04 -36.98
CA LEU A 15 -8.24 -2.22 -35.81
C LEU A 15 -9.49 -1.73 -35.06
N LEU A 16 -10.52 -1.27 -35.79
CA LEU A 16 -11.78 -0.84 -35.17
C LEU A 16 -12.50 -2.00 -34.45
N VAL A 17 -12.52 -3.20 -35.04
CA VAL A 17 -13.06 -4.39 -34.38
C VAL A 17 -12.26 -4.73 -33.13
N PHE A 18 -10.93 -4.68 -33.18
CA PHE A 18 -10.08 -4.96 -32.02
C PHE A 18 -10.34 -3.99 -30.86
N VAL A 19 -10.49 -2.69 -31.16
CA VAL A 19 -10.82 -1.66 -30.16
C VAL A 19 -12.21 -1.88 -29.56
N LEU A 20 -13.21 -2.23 -30.38
CA LEU A 20 -14.56 -2.52 -29.88
C LEU A 20 -14.60 -3.77 -29.01
N VAL A 21 -13.83 -4.81 -29.35
CA VAL A 21 -13.71 -6.04 -28.54
C VAL A 21 -13.03 -5.74 -27.20
N THR A 22 -12.00 -4.89 -27.17
CA THR A 22 -11.34 -4.51 -25.90
C THR A 22 -12.23 -3.67 -25.00
N ILE A 23 -12.96 -2.70 -25.55
CA ILE A 23 -13.93 -1.90 -24.79
C ILE A 23 -15.07 -2.79 -24.27
N GLY A 24 -15.60 -3.69 -25.10
CA GLY A 24 -16.64 -4.65 -24.71
C GLY A 24 -16.18 -5.62 -23.61
N PHE A 25 -14.94 -6.13 -23.70
CA PHE A 25 -14.35 -6.99 -22.67
C PHE A 25 -14.14 -6.24 -21.34
N SER A 26 -13.72 -4.97 -21.39
CA SER A 26 -13.52 -4.12 -20.20
C SER A 26 -14.85 -3.82 -19.48
N LEU A 27 -15.91 -3.49 -20.23
CA LEU A 27 -17.26 -3.25 -19.67
C LEU A 27 -17.93 -4.53 -19.16
N GLY A 28 -17.69 -5.67 -19.82
CA GLY A 28 -18.19 -6.99 -19.37
C GLY A 28 -17.57 -7.46 -18.06
N LYS A 29 -16.29 -7.15 -17.81
CA LYS A 29 -15.60 -7.54 -16.57
C LYS A 29 -16.12 -6.80 -15.34
N HIS A 30 -16.55 -5.53 -15.49
CA HIS A 30 -17.10 -4.73 -14.38
C HIS A 30 -18.53 -5.14 -13.96
N SER A 31 -19.33 -5.70 -14.86
CA SER A 31 -20.73 -6.08 -14.59
C SER A 31 -20.86 -7.46 -13.91
N VAL A 32 -19.92 -8.38 -14.17
CA VAL A 32 -19.86 -9.69 -13.48
C VAL A 32 -19.30 -9.56 -12.06
N LEU A 33 -18.29 -8.69 -11.84
CA LEU A 33 -17.77 -8.39 -10.50
C LEU A 33 -18.84 -7.80 -9.57
N ARG A 34 -19.73 -6.94 -10.09
CA ARG A 34 -20.83 -6.36 -9.29
C ARG A 34 -21.93 -7.36 -8.93
N ARG A 35 -22.15 -8.40 -9.76
CA ARG A 35 -23.09 -9.50 -9.45
C ARG A 35 -22.54 -10.48 -8.40
N MET A 36 -21.22 -10.69 -8.34
CA MET A 36 -20.60 -11.49 -7.27
C MET A 36 -20.50 -10.75 -5.94
N ALA A 37 -20.37 -9.42 -5.95
CA ALA A 37 -20.46 -8.60 -4.73
C ALA A 37 -21.89 -8.57 -4.13
N ALA A 38 -22.93 -8.66 -4.96
CA ALA A 38 -24.32 -8.67 -4.50
C ALA A 38 -24.80 -10.04 -3.94
N GLY A 39 -24.10 -11.14 -4.26
CA GLY A 39 -24.40 -12.48 -3.73
C GLY A 39 -23.68 -12.83 -2.42
N ALA A 40 -22.63 -12.09 -2.06
CA ALA A 40 -21.91 -12.24 -0.78
C ALA A 40 -22.41 -11.30 0.34
N ALA A 41 -23.27 -10.33 -0.01
CA ALA A 41 -23.75 -9.31 0.92
C ALA A 41 -24.89 -9.77 1.87
N THR A 42 -25.38 -11.01 1.77
CA THR A 42 -26.47 -11.53 2.61
C THR A 42 -26.03 -12.47 3.75
N VAL A 43 -24.73 -12.72 3.92
CA VAL A 43 -24.23 -13.61 5.02
C VAL A 43 -23.29 -12.88 6.00
N SER A 44 -22.93 -11.62 5.75
CA SER A 44 -22.08 -10.84 6.66
C SER A 44 -22.80 -9.64 7.30
N ALA A 45 -24.08 -9.81 7.63
CA ALA A 45 -24.82 -8.90 8.49
C ALA A 45 -25.04 -9.56 9.87
N SER A 46 -23.96 -9.96 10.53
CA SER A 46 -23.97 -10.21 11.98
C SER A 46 -22.57 -10.05 12.55
N LYS A 47 -22.08 -8.81 12.51
CA LYS A 47 -21.20 -8.24 13.54
C LYS A 47 -21.25 -6.72 13.41
N SER A 48 -22.42 -6.16 13.69
CA SER A 48 -22.48 -4.83 14.30
C SER A 48 -21.94 -4.97 15.72
N SER A 49 -20.64 -5.22 15.84
CA SER A 49 -19.90 -4.86 17.04
C SER A 49 -19.55 -3.40 16.83
N LEU A 50 -20.02 -2.56 17.74
CA LEU A 50 -19.59 -1.19 18.02
C LEU A 50 -18.34 -0.83 17.20
N ILE A 51 -18.46 0.13 16.28
CA ILE A 51 -17.29 0.69 15.60
C ILE A 51 -16.39 1.20 16.72
N ASP A 52 -15.38 0.41 17.01
CA ASP A 52 -14.29 0.78 17.86
C ASP A 52 -13.54 1.79 17.00
N ASP A 53 -13.71 3.08 17.31
CA ASP A 53 -13.00 4.22 16.70
C ASP A 53 -11.51 4.17 17.06
N LYS A 54 -10.91 2.98 17.00
CA LYS A 54 -9.50 2.74 17.25
C LYS A 54 -8.72 3.34 16.09
N LYS A 55 -8.13 4.48 16.40
CA LYS A 55 -7.09 5.09 15.60
C LYS A 55 -5.74 4.49 15.98
N ALA A 56 -4.93 4.18 14.99
CA ALA A 56 -3.57 3.70 15.20
C ALA A 56 -2.67 4.17 14.05
N VAL A 57 -1.37 4.28 14.32
CA VAL A 57 -0.35 4.40 13.29
C VAL A 57 0.22 3.01 13.04
N LYS A 58 0.32 2.61 11.78
CA LYS A 58 0.96 1.36 11.37
C LYS A 58 2.16 1.65 10.48
N VAL A 59 3.31 1.17 10.90
CA VAL A 59 4.56 1.23 10.16
C VAL A 59 4.68 -0.05 9.35
N PHE A 60 4.80 0.10 8.04
CA PHE A 60 5.13 -0.99 7.12
C PHE A 60 6.57 -0.86 6.68
N TYR A 61 7.41 -1.84 7.02
CA TYR A 61 8.73 -1.96 6.41
C TYR A 61 8.61 -2.78 5.13
N MET A 62 8.57 -2.09 3.99
CA MET A 62 8.37 -2.70 2.68
C MET A 62 9.71 -3.18 2.16
N HIS A 63 9.85 -4.48 1.89
CA HIS A 63 11.10 -5.08 1.40
C HIS A 63 10.84 -6.01 0.21
N SER A 64 11.87 -6.30 -0.58
CA SER A 64 11.83 -7.35 -1.61
C SER A 64 12.04 -8.73 -1.00
N THR A 65 11.73 -9.80 -1.74
CA THR A 65 12.03 -11.19 -1.34
C THR A 65 13.50 -11.38 -1.00
N PHE A 66 14.38 -10.81 -1.82
CA PHE A 66 15.81 -10.77 -1.53
C PHE A 66 16.14 -9.53 -0.73
N ARG A 67 16.62 -9.71 0.51
CA ARG A 67 17.05 -8.62 1.39
C ARG A 67 18.57 -8.50 1.37
N CYS A 68 19.05 -7.29 1.16
CA CYS A 68 20.45 -6.92 1.23
C CYS A 68 20.89 -6.64 2.68
N ILE A 69 22.19 -6.57 2.96
CA ILE A 69 22.69 -6.24 4.31
C ILE A 69 22.17 -4.87 4.76
N THR A 70 22.27 -3.84 3.90
CA THR A 70 21.74 -2.50 4.16
C THR A 70 20.23 -2.51 4.46
N CYS A 71 19.48 -3.37 3.77
CA CYS A 71 18.06 -3.55 3.95
C CYS A 71 17.76 -4.06 5.37
N SER A 72 18.50 -5.07 5.83
CA SER A 72 18.37 -5.59 7.20
C SER A 72 18.88 -4.60 8.25
N SER A 73 19.94 -3.85 7.96
CA SER A 73 20.48 -2.83 8.88
C SER A 73 19.50 -1.67 9.08
N ALA A 74 18.88 -1.17 8.02
CA ALA A 74 17.88 -0.10 8.11
C ALA A 74 16.63 -0.54 8.90
N GLU A 75 16.18 -1.79 8.70
CA GLU A 75 15.07 -2.39 9.46
C GLU A 75 15.39 -2.46 10.95
N ALA A 76 16.58 -2.98 11.29
CA ALA A 76 17.02 -3.10 12.68
C ALA A 76 17.14 -1.73 13.36
N LEU A 77 17.68 -0.73 12.65
CA LEU A 77 17.80 0.63 13.16
C LEU A 77 16.43 1.28 13.42
N ALA A 78 15.47 1.10 12.51
CA ALA A 78 14.10 1.57 12.71
C ALA A 78 13.40 0.87 13.88
N LEU A 79 13.54 -0.46 13.99
CA LEU A 79 12.98 -1.22 15.09
C LEU A 79 13.55 -0.79 16.44
N GLU A 80 14.87 -0.58 16.54
CA GLU A 80 15.51 -0.10 17.77
C GLU A 80 14.93 1.26 18.19
N LEU A 81 14.79 2.20 17.25
CA LEU A 81 14.18 3.50 17.51
C LEU A 81 12.73 3.35 18.01
N VAL A 82 11.92 2.54 17.32
CA VAL A 82 10.52 2.29 17.66
C VAL A 82 10.38 1.66 19.05
N ASP A 83 11.18 0.63 19.35
CA ASP A 83 11.14 -0.07 20.63
C ASP A 83 11.65 0.79 21.79
N ARG A 84 12.63 1.67 21.54
CA ARG A 84 13.21 2.55 22.57
C ARG A 84 12.32 3.76 22.85
N GLU A 85 11.90 4.48 21.81
CA GLU A 85 11.28 5.81 21.95
C GLU A 85 9.76 5.78 21.85
N PHE A 86 9.19 4.73 21.25
CA PHE A 86 7.75 4.58 21.05
C PHE A 86 7.18 3.36 21.80
N ALA A 87 7.88 2.88 22.83
CA ALA A 87 7.50 1.73 23.65
C ALA A 87 6.07 1.85 24.24
N GLU A 88 5.70 3.04 24.70
CA GLU A 88 4.37 3.32 25.24
C GLU A 88 3.29 3.19 24.15
N ALA A 89 3.51 3.76 22.97
CA ALA A 89 2.58 3.68 21.84
C ALA A 89 2.43 2.23 21.33
N ARG A 90 3.53 1.49 21.30
CA ARG A 90 3.56 0.04 21.04
C ARG A 90 2.74 -0.75 22.06
N LYS A 91 2.92 -0.46 23.36
CA LYS A 91 2.20 -1.11 24.46
C LYS A 91 0.69 -0.82 24.40
N ASN A 92 0.32 0.40 24.04
CA ASN A 92 -1.06 0.85 23.93
C ASN A 92 -1.71 0.47 22.59
N GLN A 93 -0.98 -0.21 21.71
CA GLN A 93 -1.42 -0.58 20.36
C GLN A 93 -1.81 0.61 19.47
N THR A 94 -1.34 1.81 19.79
CA THR A 94 -1.51 3.01 18.95
C THR A 94 -0.39 3.14 17.92
N LEU A 95 0.72 2.40 18.09
CA LEU A 95 1.76 2.21 17.09
C LEU A 95 1.93 0.71 16.81
N LEU A 96 1.73 0.31 15.55
CA LEU A 96 1.84 -1.05 15.05
C LEU A 96 3.01 -1.16 14.06
N TRP A 97 3.62 -2.32 13.98
CA TRP A 97 4.72 -2.62 13.05
C TRP A 97 4.37 -3.86 12.21
N GLU A 98 4.69 -3.83 10.92
CA GLU A 98 4.62 -4.98 10.02
C GLU A 98 5.75 -4.91 9.00
N ASP A 99 6.52 -6.00 8.83
CA ASP A 99 7.38 -6.17 7.67
C ASP A 99 6.60 -6.81 6.53
N VAL A 100 6.71 -6.25 5.32
CA VAL A 100 5.92 -6.70 4.17
C VAL A 100 6.80 -6.93 2.96
N ASN A 101 6.72 -8.15 2.41
CA ASN A 101 7.27 -8.42 1.09
C ASN A 101 6.38 -7.77 0.02
N PHE A 102 6.83 -6.67 -0.58
CA PHE A 102 6.02 -5.95 -1.56
C PHE A 102 5.84 -6.72 -2.88
N GLN A 103 6.69 -7.73 -3.14
CA GLN A 103 6.57 -8.58 -4.34
C GLN A 103 5.47 -9.64 -4.17
N GLU A 104 5.18 -10.04 -2.93
CA GLU A 104 4.12 -10.99 -2.60
C GLU A 104 2.80 -10.27 -2.30
N ASN A 105 2.86 -9.05 -1.75
CA ASN A 105 1.69 -8.23 -1.44
C ASN A 105 1.47 -7.10 -2.46
N ALA A 106 1.14 -7.48 -3.70
CA ALA A 106 0.94 -6.53 -4.81
C ALA A 106 -0.15 -5.49 -4.56
N ALA A 107 -1.18 -5.83 -3.77
CA ALA A 107 -2.25 -4.90 -3.43
C ALA A 107 -1.73 -3.74 -2.56
N LEU A 108 -0.94 -4.05 -1.53
CA LEU A 108 -0.35 -3.05 -0.66
C LEU A 108 0.76 -2.26 -1.36
N ALA A 109 1.60 -2.95 -2.15
CA ALA A 109 2.64 -2.29 -2.96
C ALA A 109 2.02 -1.26 -3.92
N LYS A 110 0.93 -1.61 -4.60
CA LYS A 110 0.20 -0.68 -5.46
C LYS A 110 -0.45 0.47 -4.68
N LYS A 111 -0.99 0.20 -3.49
CA LYS A 111 -1.63 1.24 -2.65
C LYS A 111 -0.64 2.33 -2.24
N PHE A 112 0.60 1.95 -1.93
CA PHE A 112 1.65 2.87 -1.48
C PHE A 112 2.65 3.26 -2.59
N ASP A 113 2.40 2.83 -3.83
CA ASP A 113 3.28 3.04 -4.99
C ASP A 113 4.74 2.61 -4.71
N VAL A 114 4.89 1.42 -4.14
CA VAL A 114 6.19 0.87 -3.72
C VAL A 114 6.86 0.18 -4.89
N LEU A 115 8.04 0.68 -5.25
CA LEU A 115 8.89 0.14 -6.33
C LEU A 115 10.21 -0.45 -5.81
N ALA A 116 10.61 -0.08 -4.59
CA ALA A 116 11.83 -0.51 -3.93
C ALA A 116 11.62 -0.56 -2.41
N THR A 117 12.60 -1.09 -1.68
CA THR A 117 12.57 -1.13 -0.22
C THR A 117 12.41 0.28 0.35
N CYS A 118 11.39 0.48 1.19
CA CYS A 118 11.07 1.75 1.82
C CYS A 118 10.29 1.50 3.12
N MET A 119 10.10 2.54 3.93
CA MET A 119 9.18 2.47 5.08
C MET A 119 7.94 3.30 4.81
N VAL A 120 6.76 2.83 5.24
CA VAL A 120 5.50 3.57 5.12
C VAL A 120 4.91 3.75 6.50
N VAL A 121 4.58 4.99 6.86
CA VAL A 121 3.86 5.33 8.09
C VAL A 121 2.41 5.63 7.72
N ALA A 122 1.50 4.73 8.06
CA ALA A 122 0.10 4.81 7.70
C ALA A 122 -0.80 5.10 8.91
N SER A 123 -1.76 6.00 8.77
CA SER A 123 -2.82 6.20 9.75
C SER A 123 -3.96 5.22 9.47
N ILE A 124 -4.39 4.52 10.51
CA ILE A 124 -5.45 3.52 10.50
C ILE A 124 -6.61 4.04 11.32
N GLU A 125 -7.81 4.01 10.74
CA GLU A 125 -9.08 4.31 11.42
C GLU A 125 -10.08 3.20 11.12
N SER A 126 -10.68 2.65 12.17
CA SER A 126 -11.66 1.55 12.06
C SER A 126 -11.14 0.39 11.17
N GLY A 127 -9.84 0.09 11.28
CA GLY A 127 -9.16 -0.96 10.52
C GLY A 127 -8.81 -0.64 9.06
N GLN A 128 -9.04 0.59 8.61
CA GLN A 128 -8.74 1.04 7.24
C GLN A 128 -7.62 2.07 7.23
N ILE A 129 -6.73 2.00 6.24
CA ILE A 129 -5.71 3.03 6.02
C ILE A 129 -6.38 4.26 5.42
N VAL A 130 -6.34 5.39 6.14
CA VAL A 130 -6.96 6.68 5.76
C VAL A 130 -5.94 7.71 5.24
N ASP A 131 -4.70 7.66 5.71
CA ASP A 131 -3.59 8.52 5.28
C ASP A 131 -2.28 7.72 5.34
N PHE A 132 -1.25 8.14 4.60
CA PHE A 132 0.08 7.56 4.72
C PHE A 132 1.18 8.50 4.25
N LEU A 133 2.37 8.32 4.82
CA LEU A 133 3.62 8.94 4.40
C LEU A 133 4.63 7.85 4.07
N ARG A 134 5.24 7.94 2.89
CA ARG A 134 6.36 7.07 2.51
C ARG A 134 7.69 7.73 2.86
N LEU A 135 8.58 6.93 3.40
CA LEU A 135 9.93 7.28 3.78
C LEU A 135 10.90 6.51 2.86
N ASP A 136 11.20 7.12 1.72
CA ASP A 136 12.01 6.51 0.65
C ASP A 136 13.51 6.55 0.97
N ASP A 137 13.95 7.49 1.82
CA ASP A 137 15.37 7.71 2.10
C ASP A 137 15.93 6.81 3.22
N VAL A 138 15.15 5.87 3.74
CA VAL A 138 15.57 5.01 4.87
C VAL A 138 16.84 4.21 4.58
N LEU A 139 17.05 3.77 3.34
CA LEU A 139 18.30 3.11 2.95
C LEU A 139 19.45 4.10 2.76
N THR A 140 19.18 5.29 2.23
CA THR A 140 20.21 6.34 2.06
C THR A 140 20.74 6.81 3.41
N LEU A 141 19.87 6.88 4.41
CA LEU A 141 20.20 7.36 5.75
C LEU A 141 20.71 6.27 6.69
N SER A 142 20.72 4.98 6.30
CA SER A 142 21.00 3.87 7.21
C SER A 142 22.41 3.88 7.82
N GLU A 143 23.36 4.55 7.17
CA GLU A 143 24.74 4.71 7.67
C GLU A 143 24.92 5.96 8.55
N LYS A 144 23.83 6.71 8.78
CA LYS A 144 23.82 7.95 9.55
C LYS A 144 22.75 7.87 10.65
N PRO A 145 23.02 7.18 11.77
CA PRO A 145 22.01 6.87 12.77
C PRO A 145 21.22 8.06 13.30
N GLU A 146 21.87 9.20 13.52
CA GLU A 146 21.19 10.42 14.00
C GLU A 146 20.24 11.00 12.95
N GLU A 147 20.70 11.18 11.71
CA GLU A 147 19.84 11.68 10.60
C GLU A 147 18.67 10.72 10.32
N PHE A 148 18.94 9.41 10.36
CA PHE A 148 17.91 8.38 10.22
C PHE A 148 16.88 8.47 11.34
N ASN A 149 17.34 8.55 12.59
CA ASN A 149 16.47 8.60 13.76
C ASN A 149 15.59 9.85 13.72
N ASP A 150 16.15 11.01 13.39
CA ASP A 150 15.40 12.25 13.25
C ASP A 150 14.33 12.17 12.16
N TYR A 151 14.68 11.59 11.00
CA TYR A 151 13.78 11.42 9.88
C TYR A 151 12.57 10.54 10.24
N VAL A 152 12.83 9.35 10.82
CA VAL A 152 11.78 8.41 11.22
C VAL A 152 10.96 8.94 12.39
N ARG A 153 11.62 9.45 13.43
CA ARG A 153 10.96 10.00 14.62
C ARG A 153 10.00 11.12 14.26
N SER A 154 10.42 12.03 13.38
CA SER A 154 9.58 13.15 12.94
C SER A 154 8.31 12.66 12.24
N ALA A 155 8.44 11.66 11.37
CA ALA A 155 7.30 11.06 10.68
C ALA A 155 6.32 10.39 11.66
N LEU A 156 6.84 9.61 12.62
CA LEU A 156 6.02 8.92 13.61
C LEU A 156 5.34 9.89 14.58
N ASN A 157 6.04 10.90 15.08
CA ASN A 157 5.47 11.93 15.94
C ASN A 157 4.34 12.71 15.25
N ASN A 158 4.52 13.03 13.96
CA ASN A 158 3.48 13.68 13.17
C ASN A 158 2.24 12.77 13.02
N ALA A 159 2.44 11.51 12.63
CA ALA A 159 1.33 10.57 12.47
C ALA A 159 0.58 10.31 13.80
N LEU A 160 1.32 10.15 14.91
CA LEU A 160 0.75 9.91 16.23
C LEU A 160 0.00 11.14 16.77
N SER A 161 0.50 12.36 16.52
CA SER A 161 -0.20 13.57 16.96
C SER A 161 -1.52 13.78 16.21
N LYS A 162 -1.55 13.49 14.90
CA LYS A 162 -2.78 13.53 14.09
C LYS A 162 -3.87 12.63 14.67
N ILE A 163 -3.55 11.37 14.99
CA ILE A 163 -4.55 10.43 15.52
C ILE A 163 -4.98 10.74 16.97
N ALA A 164 -4.19 11.51 17.72
CA ALA A 164 -4.51 11.91 19.09
C ALA A 164 -5.32 13.22 19.17
N GLY A 165 -5.27 14.06 18.12
CA GLY A 165 -5.83 15.41 18.09
C GLY A 165 -7.12 15.58 17.28
N GLU A 166 -7.70 14.50 16.76
CA GLU A 166 -8.95 14.47 16.00
C GLU A 166 -10.08 13.76 16.74
#